data_AF-A0A9P6YZF4-F1
#
_entry.id   AF-A0A9P6YZF4-F1
#
_cell.length_a   1.000
_cell.length_b   1.000
_cell.length_c   1.000
_cell.angle_alpha   90.00
_cell.angle_beta   90.00
_cell.angle_gamma   90.00
#
_symmetry.space_group_name_H-M   'P 1'
#
loop_
_entity.id
_entity.type
_entity.pdbx_description
1 polymer ?
#
loop_
_entity_poly.entity_id
_entity_poly.type
_entity_poly.pdbx_seq_one_letter_code
_entity_poly.pdbx_strand_id
1 'polypeptide(L)'
;MKWITQYLHSIYGSNCSQPSSVIPSPVTKVIEPLSPIVPIDCRGCSKPCAHPRVPEDLKIDQSRPLQNTVPAYAIHLIIMTGKTDWPAHIEEEGLAYALTEAIRKRKDKKRTLRYHPYKETSDNDRIIVTYASLPSLHSNQRKALDILLLPDNIIFSNITQRRVDSLLDYIFGKPLTSPFSIHPCPFTNLVLVCGHGSKDRRCGTVGPMIQKALQQAAKEQGDHQTEIVLVSHLGGHAFAGNLVIYTHQGQRAIWYGRVTPCYCQDIIDHSLQDDKVIEVLVRGIFEVQSTPNCHLEW
;
A
#
# COMPACT_ATOMS: atom_id res chain seq x y z
N MET A 1 19.06 15.83 9.76
CA MET A 1 17.93 16.52 10.43
C MET A 1 17.32 17.61 9.52
N LYS A 2 18.11 18.58 8.99
CA LYS A 2 17.60 19.60 8.03
C LYS A 2 17.08 19.01 6.70
N TRP A 3 17.71 17.97 6.18
CA TRP A 3 17.33 17.40 4.87
C TRP A 3 15.97 16.68 4.87
N ILE A 4 15.55 16.03 5.97
CA ILE A 4 14.21 15.40 6.09
C ILE A 4 13.14 16.49 6.11
N THR A 5 13.41 17.57 6.85
CA THR A 5 12.56 18.75 6.86
C THR A 5 12.51 19.39 5.48
N GLN A 6 13.64 19.49 4.77
CA GLN A 6 13.69 20.00 3.38
C GLN A 6 13.04 19.06 2.36
N TYR A 7 13.10 17.75 2.54
CA TYR A 7 12.45 16.75 1.68
C TYR A 7 10.93 16.77 1.90
N LEU A 8 10.47 16.82 3.16
CA LEU A 8 9.04 17.01 3.46
C LEU A 8 8.55 18.41 3.08
N HIS A 9 9.35 19.47 3.27
CA HIS A 9 9.02 20.82 2.77
C HIS A 9 9.05 20.88 1.24
N SER A 10 9.91 20.13 0.55
CA SER A 10 9.81 20.03 -0.90
C SER A 10 8.54 19.28 -1.28
N ILE A 11 8.13 18.27 -0.49
CA ILE A 11 6.90 17.47 -0.69
C ILE A 11 5.60 18.25 -0.51
N TYR A 12 5.58 19.22 0.41
CA TYR A 12 4.34 19.85 0.87
C TYR A 12 4.38 21.39 0.92
N GLY A 13 5.42 22.03 0.38
CA GLY A 13 5.67 23.47 0.54
C GLY A 13 5.13 24.36 -0.57
N SER A 14 4.19 25.24 -0.23
CA SER A 14 3.88 26.47 -0.96
C SER A 14 4.91 27.57 -0.62
N ASN A 15 5.68 27.99 -1.64
CA ASN A 15 6.55 29.17 -1.76
C ASN A 15 7.28 29.71 -0.52
N CYS A 16 8.61 29.53 -0.48
CA CYS A 16 9.56 30.56 -0.02
C CYS A 16 10.99 30.28 -0.56
N SER A 17 11.79 31.33 -0.77
CA SER A 17 12.72 31.52 -1.89
C SER A 17 14.20 31.05 -1.70
N GLN A 18 14.70 30.26 -2.68
CA GLN A 18 16.07 30.13 -3.33
C GLN A 18 17.38 30.01 -2.50
N PRO A 19 18.52 29.43 -3.02
CA PRO A 19 18.74 28.73 -4.30
C PRO A 19 19.42 27.33 -4.24
N SER A 20 19.30 26.60 -5.37
CA SER A 20 20.19 25.56 -5.93
C SER A 20 20.42 24.23 -5.19
N SER A 21 19.51 23.27 -5.39
CA SER A 21 19.79 22.02 -6.12
C SER A 21 18.46 21.48 -6.65
N VAL A 22 18.36 21.28 -7.97
CA VAL A 22 17.08 20.99 -8.64
C VAL A 22 16.70 19.54 -8.36
N ILE A 23 15.85 19.33 -7.36
CA ILE A 23 15.05 18.12 -7.18
C ILE A 23 13.62 18.51 -7.62
N PRO A 24 12.98 17.75 -8.52
CA PRO A 24 11.67 18.12 -9.05
C PRO A 24 10.68 18.31 -7.92
N SER A 25 9.98 19.45 -7.93
CA SER A 25 8.86 19.69 -7.04
C SER A 25 7.88 18.51 -7.16
N PRO A 26 7.36 18.00 -6.05
CA PRO A 26 6.25 17.08 -6.06
C PRO A 26 5.11 17.85 -6.65
N VAL A 27 4.65 17.34 -7.77
CA VAL A 27 3.46 17.88 -8.36
C VAL A 27 2.36 17.56 -7.36
N THR A 28 1.88 18.55 -6.62
CA THR A 28 0.51 18.59 -6.10
C THR A 28 -0.41 18.67 -7.33
N LYS A 29 -0.34 17.62 -8.15
CA LYS A 29 -1.26 17.38 -9.24
C LYS A 29 -2.57 17.12 -8.53
N VAL A 30 -3.56 17.93 -8.84
CA VAL A 30 -4.94 17.58 -8.56
C VAL A 30 -5.12 16.19 -9.15
N ILE A 31 -5.29 15.20 -8.28
CA ILE A 31 -5.51 13.82 -8.68
C ILE A 31 -6.89 13.79 -9.32
N GLU A 32 -6.94 13.62 -10.64
CA GLU A 32 -8.20 13.63 -11.39
C GLU A 32 -9.07 12.44 -10.99
N PRO A 33 -10.40 12.60 -10.84
CA PRO A 33 -11.27 11.50 -10.48
C PRO A 33 -11.15 10.31 -11.44
N LEU A 34 -11.08 9.09 -10.89
CA LEU A 34 -11.01 7.87 -11.67
C LEU A 34 -12.27 7.69 -12.52
N SER A 35 -12.11 7.55 -13.83
CA SER A 35 -13.20 7.19 -14.73
C SER A 35 -13.45 5.67 -14.69
N PRO A 36 -14.71 5.21 -14.55
CA PRO A 36 -15.02 3.80 -14.50
C PRO A 36 -14.88 3.16 -15.89
N ILE A 37 -14.47 1.89 -15.88
CA ILE A 37 -14.54 1.01 -17.04
C ILE A 37 -15.20 -0.31 -16.65
N VAL A 38 -15.94 -0.86 -17.61
CA VAL A 38 -16.42 -2.24 -17.54
C VAL A 38 -15.51 -3.05 -18.46
N PRO A 39 -14.63 -3.91 -17.91
CA PRO A 39 -13.71 -4.69 -18.71
C PRO A 39 -14.50 -5.70 -19.55
N ILE A 40 -14.04 -5.94 -20.76
CA ILE A 40 -14.56 -7.04 -21.58
C ILE A 40 -13.82 -8.30 -21.12
N ASP A 41 -14.57 -9.31 -20.69
CA ASP A 41 -13.96 -10.53 -20.16
C ASP A 41 -12.92 -11.11 -21.14
N CYS A 42 -11.70 -11.29 -20.62
CA CYS A 42 -10.56 -11.84 -21.33
C CYS A 42 -10.16 -11.05 -22.60
N ARG A 43 -10.36 -9.72 -22.66
CA ARG A 43 -9.99 -8.87 -23.81
C ARG A 43 -8.51 -9.03 -24.20
N GLY A 44 -7.62 -9.08 -23.20
CA GLY A 44 -6.18 -9.23 -23.39
C GLY A 44 -5.70 -10.68 -23.63
N CYS A 45 -6.62 -11.67 -23.64
CA CYS A 45 -6.24 -13.08 -23.79
C CYS A 45 -6.46 -13.57 -25.21
N SER A 46 -5.50 -14.36 -25.72
CA SER A 46 -5.78 -15.27 -26.84
C SER A 46 -6.86 -16.27 -26.39
N LYS A 47 -7.91 -16.51 -27.19
CA LYS A 47 -8.97 -17.48 -26.86
C LYS A 47 -8.63 -18.85 -27.47
N PRO A 48 -8.70 -19.96 -26.70
CA PRO A 48 -8.97 -20.04 -25.26
C PRO A 48 -7.82 -19.50 -24.40
N CYS A 49 -8.15 -18.91 -23.24
CA CYS A 49 -7.15 -18.25 -22.40
C CYS A 49 -6.01 -19.19 -21.99
N ALA A 50 -4.76 -18.75 -22.18
CA ALA A 50 -3.56 -19.54 -21.90
C ALA A 50 -3.14 -19.56 -20.42
N HIS A 51 -3.78 -18.74 -19.57
CA HIS A 51 -3.46 -18.66 -18.15
C HIS A 51 -4.21 -19.73 -17.32
N PRO A 52 -3.69 -20.12 -16.15
CA PRO A 52 -4.39 -21.01 -15.23
C PRO A 52 -5.77 -20.47 -14.82
N ARG A 53 -6.77 -21.35 -14.69
CA ARG A 53 -8.08 -21.00 -14.16
C ARG A 53 -8.06 -21.03 -12.63
N VAL A 54 -8.80 -20.12 -12.01
CA VAL A 54 -9.01 -20.15 -10.56
C VAL A 54 -9.83 -21.40 -10.22
N PRO A 55 -9.38 -22.26 -9.29
CA PRO A 55 -10.11 -23.48 -8.94
C PRO A 55 -11.50 -23.18 -8.37
N GLU A 56 -12.51 -23.89 -8.89
CA GLU A 56 -13.91 -23.69 -8.50
C GLU A 56 -14.18 -24.14 -7.04
N ASP A 57 -13.38 -25.06 -6.50
CA ASP A 57 -13.50 -25.58 -5.13
C ASP A 57 -13.15 -24.53 -4.05
N LEU A 58 -12.52 -23.41 -4.43
CA LEU A 58 -12.20 -22.31 -3.52
C LEU A 58 -13.43 -21.58 -3.00
N LYS A 59 -14.61 -21.75 -3.63
CA LYS A 59 -15.88 -21.13 -3.22
C LYS A 59 -15.73 -19.63 -2.94
N ILE A 60 -15.07 -18.92 -3.86
CA ILE A 60 -14.97 -17.46 -3.81
C ILE A 60 -16.39 -16.89 -3.92
N ASP A 61 -16.73 -16.01 -2.99
CA ASP A 61 -18.04 -15.40 -2.92
C ASP A 61 -18.23 -14.48 -4.12
N GLN A 62 -19.22 -14.79 -4.96
CA GLN A 62 -19.64 -13.99 -6.12
C GLN A 62 -20.95 -13.22 -5.88
N SER A 63 -21.62 -13.40 -4.74
CA SER A 63 -22.98 -12.91 -4.50
C SER A 63 -23.02 -11.58 -3.76
N ARG A 64 -22.14 -11.35 -2.79
CA ARG A 64 -22.13 -10.09 -2.03
C ARG A 64 -21.56 -8.93 -2.87
N PRO A 65 -22.01 -7.68 -2.67
CA PRO A 65 -21.40 -6.53 -3.32
C PRO A 65 -19.95 -6.35 -2.88
N LEU A 66 -19.08 -5.89 -3.78
CA LEU A 66 -17.68 -5.59 -3.46
C LEU A 66 -17.51 -4.16 -2.94
N GLN A 67 -18.26 -3.20 -3.48
CA GLN A 67 -18.10 -1.79 -3.18
C GLN A 67 -18.25 -1.53 -1.67
N ASN A 68 -17.35 -0.68 -1.15
CA ASN A 68 -17.30 -0.27 0.26
C ASN A 68 -17.06 -1.42 1.26
N THR A 69 -16.45 -2.53 0.83
CA THR A 69 -16.08 -3.65 1.72
C THR A 69 -14.69 -3.50 2.34
N VAL A 70 -13.98 -2.40 2.07
CA VAL A 70 -12.72 -2.06 2.73
C VAL A 70 -12.99 -0.92 3.71
N PRO A 71 -12.83 -1.13 5.03
CA PRO A 71 -12.97 -0.03 5.97
C PRO A 71 -11.85 0.98 5.74
N ALA A 72 -12.21 2.26 5.69
CA ALA A 72 -11.26 3.35 5.46
C ALA A 72 -10.07 3.29 6.44
N TYR A 73 -8.93 3.78 5.98
CA TYR A 73 -7.69 3.81 6.75
C TYR A 73 -6.87 5.03 6.35
N ALA A 74 -6.11 5.55 7.30
CA ALA A 74 -5.24 6.69 7.08
C ALA A 74 -3.84 6.26 6.63
N ILE A 75 -3.34 5.15 7.18
CA ILE A 75 -1.94 4.73 7.00
C ILE A 75 -1.87 3.24 6.66
N HIS A 76 -0.96 2.89 5.77
CA HIS A 76 -0.53 1.51 5.55
C HIS A 76 0.96 1.39 5.84
N LEU A 77 1.29 0.60 6.86
CA LEU A 77 2.66 0.20 7.21
C LEU A 77 2.97 -1.15 6.56
N ILE A 78 3.89 -1.14 5.61
CA ILE A 78 4.30 -2.32 4.86
C ILE A 78 5.69 -2.73 5.35
N ILE A 79 5.76 -3.86 6.04
CA ILE A 79 7.00 -4.38 6.60
C ILE A 79 7.70 -5.26 5.54
N MET A 80 8.90 -4.88 5.13
CA MET A 80 9.62 -5.44 3.99
C MET A 80 10.43 -6.68 4.39
N THR A 81 9.77 -7.84 4.41
CA THR A 81 10.34 -9.09 4.95
C THR A 81 11.16 -9.89 3.94
N GLY A 82 10.92 -9.72 2.64
CA GLY A 82 11.48 -10.58 1.59
C GLY A 82 10.95 -12.01 1.60
N LYS A 83 9.89 -12.31 2.38
CA LYS A 83 9.30 -13.64 2.55
C LYS A 83 7.92 -13.73 1.92
N THR A 84 7.41 -14.95 1.79
CA THR A 84 6.04 -15.21 1.30
C THR A 84 5.28 -16.20 2.20
N ASP A 85 5.96 -16.80 3.17
CA ASP A 85 5.51 -17.89 4.05
C ASP A 85 5.23 -17.40 5.48
N TRP A 86 4.38 -16.38 5.62
CA TRP A 86 4.08 -15.78 6.92
C TRP A 86 3.21 -16.70 7.81
N PRO A 87 3.27 -16.57 9.14
CA PRO A 87 2.32 -17.23 10.06
C PRO A 87 0.88 -16.78 9.77
N ALA A 88 -0.11 -17.62 10.10
CA ALA A 88 -1.52 -17.28 9.91
C ALA A 88 -1.93 -16.01 10.66
N HIS A 89 -1.34 -15.75 11.82
CA HIS A 89 -1.61 -14.60 12.67
C HIS A 89 -0.36 -13.76 12.83
N ILE A 90 -0.06 -12.94 11.82
CA ILE A 90 1.11 -12.03 11.85
C ILE A 90 1.03 -11.03 13.00
N GLU A 91 -0.20 -10.75 13.46
CA GLU A 91 -0.52 -9.87 14.57
C GLU A 91 -0.13 -10.45 15.93
N GLU A 92 0.35 -11.70 16.01
CA GLU A 92 0.70 -12.39 17.26
C GLU A 92 2.22 -12.58 17.43
N GLU A 93 3.02 -12.37 16.39
CA GLU A 93 4.48 -12.49 16.49
C GLU A 93 5.27 -11.42 15.70
N GLY A 94 6.55 -11.29 16.08
CA GLY A 94 7.51 -10.46 15.35
C GLY A 94 7.21 -8.96 15.38
N LEU A 95 7.56 -8.27 14.29
CA LEU A 95 7.45 -6.82 14.19
C LEU A 95 5.99 -6.36 14.00
N ALA A 96 5.18 -7.16 13.30
CA ALA A 96 3.75 -6.88 13.11
C ALA A 96 2.97 -6.95 14.43
N TYR A 97 3.26 -7.91 15.32
CA TYR A 97 2.72 -7.91 16.69
C TYR A 97 3.08 -6.64 17.46
N ALA A 98 4.37 -6.29 17.48
CA ALA A 98 4.83 -5.11 18.22
C ALA A 98 4.13 -3.82 17.72
N LEU A 99 3.99 -3.65 16.40
CA LEU A 99 3.24 -2.54 15.81
C LEU A 99 1.77 -2.59 16.18
N THR A 100 1.11 -3.73 16.03
CA THR A 100 -0.32 -3.90 16.29
C THR A 100 -0.65 -3.58 17.75
N GLU A 101 0.13 -4.10 18.70
CA GLU A 101 -0.04 -3.81 20.12
C GLU A 101 0.23 -2.34 20.45
N ALA A 102 1.28 -1.75 19.88
CA ALA A 102 1.62 -0.36 20.13
C ALA A 102 0.59 0.61 19.52
N ILE A 103 -0.04 0.24 18.40
CA ILE A 103 -1.19 0.94 17.79
C ILE A 103 -2.41 0.82 18.71
N ARG A 104 -2.72 -0.39 19.19
CA ARG A 104 -3.86 -0.66 20.09
C ARG A 104 -3.78 0.15 21.38
N LYS A 105 -2.60 0.19 22.02
CA LYS A 105 -2.35 0.99 23.24
C LYS A 105 -2.53 2.50 23.07
N ARG A 106 -2.52 3.00 21.84
CA ARG A 106 -2.68 4.43 21.51
C ARG A 106 -4.10 4.77 21.05
N LYS A 107 -5.00 3.79 20.92
CA LYS A 107 -6.37 3.98 20.41
C LYS A 107 -7.24 4.86 21.33
N ASP A 108 -7.01 4.81 22.64
CA ASP A 108 -7.82 5.53 23.64
C ASP A 108 -7.35 6.98 23.91
N LYS A 109 -6.31 7.45 23.21
CA LYS A 109 -5.80 8.81 23.34
C LYS A 109 -6.31 9.62 22.16
N LYS A 110 -6.66 10.91 22.37
CA LYS A 110 -6.92 11.84 21.26
C LYS A 110 -5.73 11.76 20.30
N ARG A 111 -5.99 11.27 19.10
CA ARG A 111 -5.01 11.09 18.04
C ARG A 111 -5.10 12.32 17.16
N THR A 112 -4.02 13.08 17.13
CA THR A 112 -3.75 13.97 16.01
C THR A 112 -2.73 13.23 15.18
N LEU A 113 -3.17 12.55 14.12
CA LEU A 113 -2.21 12.07 13.16
C LEU A 113 -1.46 13.28 12.61
N ARG A 114 -0.13 13.18 12.52
CA ARG A 114 0.68 14.20 11.84
C ARG A 114 0.20 14.40 10.39
N TYR A 115 -0.41 13.34 9.86
CA TYR A 115 -0.95 13.19 8.52
C TYR A 115 -2.45 12.90 8.63
N HIS A 116 -3.30 13.89 8.42
CA HIS A 116 -4.70 13.64 8.08
C HIS A 116 -4.77 13.53 6.56
N PRO A 117 -4.95 12.33 5.99
CA PRO A 117 -5.09 12.18 4.55
C PRO A 117 -6.52 12.48 4.08
N TYR A 118 -7.47 12.77 4.95
CA TYR A 118 -8.87 12.97 4.60
C TYR A 118 -9.41 14.22 5.28
N LYS A 119 -10.43 14.86 4.68
CA LYS A 119 -11.13 16.00 5.30
C LYS A 119 -11.48 15.70 6.76
N GLU A 120 -11.37 16.73 7.61
CA GLU A 120 -11.60 16.74 9.08
C GLU A 120 -12.90 16.07 9.55
N THR A 121 -13.81 15.73 8.64
CA THR A 121 -15.11 15.12 8.92
C THR A 121 -15.10 13.59 9.07
N SER A 122 -13.97 12.90 8.84
CA SER A 122 -13.86 11.46 9.13
C SER A 122 -12.79 11.17 10.17
N ASP A 123 -13.21 10.85 11.40
CA ASP A 123 -12.38 10.41 12.53
C ASP A 123 -11.72 9.03 12.31
N ASN A 124 -11.16 8.75 11.13
CA ASN A 124 -10.61 7.43 10.82
C ASN A 124 -9.08 7.41 10.77
N ASP A 125 -8.48 7.28 11.96
CA ASP A 125 -7.03 7.11 12.15
C ASP A 125 -6.56 5.66 12.00
N ARG A 126 -7.29 4.81 11.27
CA ARG A 126 -6.95 3.39 11.16
C ARG A 126 -5.59 3.24 10.45
N ILE A 127 -4.73 2.43 11.05
CA ILE A 127 -3.43 2.03 10.52
C ILE A 127 -3.52 0.55 10.15
N ILE A 128 -3.23 0.21 8.90
CA ILE A 128 -3.12 -1.16 8.41
C ILE A 128 -1.64 -1.57 8.48
N VAL A 129 -1.37 -2.80 8.91
CA VAL A 129 -0.03 -3.38 8.97
C VAL A 129 0.00 -4.66 8.14
N THR A 130 0.93 -4.77 7.20
CA THR A 130 1.15 -5.98 6.41
C THR A 130 2.62 -6.36 6.37
N TYR A 131 2.89 -7.65 6.18
CA TYR A 131 4.19 -8.10 5.69
C TYR A 131 4.15 -8.15 4.17
N ALA A 132 5.26 -7.79 3.53
CA ALA A 132 5.44 -7.88 2.09
C ALA A 132 6.62 -8.77 1.71
N SER A 133 6.52 -9.38 0.53
CA SER A 133 7.59 -10.14 -0.11
C SER A 133 8.70 -9.24 -0.67
N LEU A 134 8.54 -7.93 -0.55
CA LEU A 134 9.58 -6.96 -0.81
C LEU A 134 10.70 -7.11 0.26
N PRO A 135 11.97 -7.32 -0.14
CA PRO A 135 13.08 -7.38 0.81
C PRO A 135 13.40 -5.99 1.38
N SER A 136 13.97 -5.95 2.57
CA SER A 136 14.56 -4.70 3.09
C SER A 136 15.70 -4.24 2.16
N LEU A 137 15.68 -2.96 1.78
CA LEU A 137 16.63 -2.35 0.84
C LEU A 137 17.77 -1.61 1.56
N HIS A 138 17.51 -1.10 2.76
CA HIS A 138 18.38 -0.18 3.49
C HIS A 138 18.78 -0.68 4.88
N SER A 139 17.98 -1.56 5.49
CA SER A 139 18.32 -2.17 6.78
C SER A 139 19.57 -3.04 6.68
N ASN A 140 20.51 -2.82 7.60
CA ASN A 140 21.76 -3.57 7.71
C ASN A 140 21.99 -4.12 9.14
N GLN A 141 21.11 -3.80 10.08
CA GLN A 141 21.17 -4.29 11.44
C GLN A 141 20.49 -5.65 11.61
N ARG A 142 21.05 -6.50 12.48
CA ARG A 142 20.50 -7.82 12.78
C ARG A 142 19.06 -7.72 13.32
N LYS A 143 18.15 -8.50 12.74
CA LYS A 143 16.70 -8.53 13.06
C LYS A 143 15.97 -7.21 12.79
N ALA A 144 16.60 -6.25 12.13
CA ALA A 144 15.94 -5.02 11.73
C ALA A 144 15.37 -5.17 10.31
N LEU A 145 14.24 -4.53 10.06
CA LEU A 145 13.56 -4.53 8.78
C LEU A 145 13.26 -3.10 8.35
N ASP A 146 13.10 -2.92 7.05
CA ASP A 146 12.54 -1.71 6.48
C ASP A 146 11.01 -1.72 6.62
N ILE A 147 10.45 -0.54 6.88
CA ILE A 147 9.01 -0.31 6.84
C ILE A 147 8.73 0.82 5.86
N LEU A 148 7.96 0.52 4.81
CA LEU A 148 7.39 1.52 3.92
C LEU A 148 6.12 2.10 4.55
N LEU A 149 6.09 3.43 4.68
CA LEU A 149 4.97 4.22 5.17
C LEU A 149 4.23 4.82 3.96
N LEU A 150 2.95 4.45 3.79
CA LEU A 150 2.03 5.10 2.86
C LEU A 150 0.96 5.86 3.64
N PRO A 151 0.53 7.05 3.17
CA PRO A 151 0.76 7.60 1.81
C PRO A 151 2.07 8.39 1.63
N ASP A 152 2.87 8.60 2.67
CA ASP A 152 4.08 9.45 2.62
C ASP A 152 5.18 8.99 1.65
N ASN A 153 5.10 7.75 1.17
CA ASN A 153 6.03 7.16 0.21
C ASN A 153 7.49 7.16 0.68
N ILE A 154 7.69 6.89 1.97
CA ILE A 154 9.01 6.84 2.61
C ILE A 154 9.27 5.50 3.30
N ILE A 155 10.53 5.07 3.28
CA ILE A 155 11.02 3.88 3.92
C ILE A 155 11.79 4.25 5.18
N PHE A 156 11.39 3.70 6.31
CA PHE A 156 12.15 3.73 7.55
C PHE A 156 13.04 2.51 7.63
N SER A 157 14.35 2.72 7.72
CA SER A 157 15.31 1.62 7.83
C SER A 157 15.74 1.33 9.26
N ASN A 158 16.22 0.10 9.45
CA ASN A 158 16.66 -0.46 10.71
C ASN A 158 15.59 -0.41 11.81
N ILE A 159 14.35 -0.80 11.49
CA ILE A 159 13.26 -0.90 12.46
C ILE A 159 13.29 -2.25 13.15
N THR A 160 13.42 -2.23 14.47
CA THR A 160 13.28 -3.39 15.34
C THR A 160 12.05 -3.20 16.24
N GLN A 161 11.62 -4.25 16.94
CA GLN A 161 10.50 -4.16 17.90
C GLN A 161 10.70 -3.04 18.93
N ARG A 162 11.94 -2.77 19.35
CA ARG A 162 12.28 -1.71 20.31
C ARG A 162 12.08 -0.29 19.78
N ARG A 163 12.03 -0.13 18.46
CA ARG A 163 11.88 1.19 17.79
C ARG A 163 10.45 1.50 17.38
N VAL A 164 9.52 0.56 17.59
CA VAL A 164 8.11 0.70 17.21
C VAL A 164 7.47 1.91 17.88
N ASP A 165 7.70 2.12 19.18
CA ASP A 165 7.12 3.25 19.88
C ASP A 165 7.60 4.60 19.32
N SER A 166 8.89 4.72 19.02
CA SER A 166 9.45 5.93 18.38
C SER A 166 8.90 6.14 16.96
N LEU A 167 8.66 5.07 16.20
CA LEU A 167 8.07 5.17 14.86
C LEU A 167 6.61 5.64 14.93
N LEU A 168 5.84 5.11 15.88
CA LEU A 168 4.46 5.57 16.08
C LEU A 168 4.43 7.01 16.60
N ASP A 169 5.35 7.40 17.47
CA ASP A 169 5.44 8.78 17.94
C ASP A 169 5.75 9.75 16.77
N TYR A 170 6.58 9.36 15.79
CA TYR A 170 6.71 10.11 14.53
C TYR A 170 5.37 10.28 13.81
N ILE A 171 4.67 9.17 13.58
CA ILE A 171 3.39 9.11 12.86
C ILE A 171 2.30 9.97 13.55
N PHE A 172 2.29 9.99 14.89
CA PHE A 172 1.34 10.75 15.70
C PHE A 172 1.83 12.17 16.07
N GLY A 173 2.80 12.72 15.36
CA GLY A 173 3.12 14.14 15.58
C GLY A 173 3.97 14.44 16.81
N LYS A 174 4.53 13.44 17.48
CA LYS A 174 5.32 13.69 18.70
C LYS A 174 6.78 13.96 18.38
N PRO A 175 7.49 14.68 19.28
CA PRO A 175 8.94 14.82 19.21
C PRO A 175 9.62 13.46 19.22
N LEU A 176 10.60 13.29 18.34
CA LEU A 176 11.39 12.07 18.28
C LEU A 176 12.45 12.06 19.37
N THR A 177 12.53 10.96 20.12
CA THR A 177 13.61 10.71 21.08
C THR A 177 14.87 10.14 20.43
N SER A 178 14.75 9.56 19.23
CA SER A 178 15.88 9.02 18.46
C SER A 178 15.66 9.18 16.94
N PRO A 179 16.72 9.45 16.16
CA PRO A 179 16.61 9.68 14.73
C PRO A 179 16.40 8.38 13.94
N PHE A 180 15.62 8.44 12.86
CA PHE A 180 15.51 7.39 11.86
C PHE A 180 16.39 7.67 10.64
N SER A 181 16.86 6.61 10.00
CA SER A 181 17.31 6.68 8.61
C SER A 181 16.07 6.48 7.74
N ILE A 182 15.77 7.50 6.94
CA ILE A 182 14.58 7.57 6.10
C ILE A 182 15.05 7.64 4.65
N HIS A 183 14.33 6.98 3.75
CA HIS A 183 14.67 6.92 2.32
C HIS A 183 13.39 7.10 1.49
N PRO A 184 13.45 7.70 0.29
CA PRO A 184 12.32 7.69 -0.62
C PRO A 184 11.99 6.26 -1.06
N CYS A 185 10.71 5.96 -1.26
CA CYS A 185 10.31 4.74 -1.96
C CYS A 185 10.81 4.81 -3.41
N PRO A 186 11.48 3.76 -3.94
CA PRO A 186 12.04 3.78 -5.29
C PRO A 186 11.00 3.48 -6.38
N PHE A 187 9.78 3.06 -6.00
CA PHE A 187 8.75 2.62 -6.94
C PHE A 187 7.77 3.76 -7.26
N THR A 188 7.42 3.91 -8.53
CA THR A 188 6.41 4.87 -8.96
C THR A 188 5.02 4.37 -8.60
N ASN A 189 4.76 3.10 -8.90
CA ASN A 189 3.51 2.40 -8.56
C ASN A 189 3.83 1.13 -7.76
N LEU A 190 2.93 0.76 -6.85
CA LEU A 190 3.07 -0.43 -6.02
C LEU A 190 1.77 -1.23 -6.01
N VAL A 191 1.83 -2.49 -6.45
CA VAL A 191 0.70 -3.43 -6.43
C VAL A 191 0.96 -4.48 -5.36
N LEU A 192 0.10 -4.51 -4.35
CA LEU A 192 0.18 -5.45 -3.25
C LEU A 192 -0.91 -6.51 -3.42
N VAL A 193 -0.52 -7.76 -3.65
CA VAL A 193 -1.44 -8.87 -3.86
C VAL A 193 -1.51 -9.73 -2.61
N CYS A 194 -2.72 -9.96 -2.06
CA CYS A 194 -2.90 -10.80 -0.89
C CYS A 194 -2.59 -12.27 -1.20
N GLY A 195 -1.46 -12.78 -0.69
CA GLY A 195 -0.96 -14.14 -0.92
C GLY A 195 -0.94 -15.02 0.33
N HIS A 196 -1.67 -14.64 1.38
CA HIS A 196 -1.54 -15.22 2.72
C HIS A 196 -2.18 -16.61 2.89
N GLY A 197 -1.52 -17.64 2.36
CA GLY A 197 -2.04 -19.01 2.32
C GLY A 197 -2.23 -19.67 3.68
N SER A 198 -1.38 -19.35 4.66
CA SER A 198 -1.51 -19.83 6.04
C SER A 198 -2.73 -19.25 6.76
N LYS A 199 -3.19 -18.04 6.38
CA LYS A 199 -4.43 -17.45 6.89
C LYS A 199 -5.65 -18.01 6.17
N ASP A 200 -5.60 -18.06 4.85
CA ASP A 200 -6.71 -18.53 4.02
C ASP A 200 -6.22 -19.14 2.70
N ARG A 201 -6.65 -20.39 2.45
CA ARG A 201 -6.27 -21.17 1.25
C ARG A 201 -6.61 -20.44 -0.05
N ARG A 202 -7.69 -19.66 -0.10
CA ARG A 202 -8.12 -18.95 -1.31
C ARG A 202 -7.09 -17.88 -1.68
N CYS A 203 -6.64 -17.08 -0.71
CA CYS A 203 -5.59 -16.09 -0.92
C CYS A 203 -4.25 -16.74 -1.27
N GLY A 204 -3.89 -17.85 -0.59
CA GLY A 204 -2.66 -18.59 -0.89
C GLY A 204 -2.63 -19.22 -2.28
N THR A 205 -3.80 -19.57 -2.82
CA THR A 205 -3.91 -20.16 -4.17
C THR A 205 -3.95 -19.06 -5.24
N VAL A 206 -4.83 -18.07 -5.06
CA VAL A 206 -5.13 -17.04 -6.07
C VAL A 206 -4.05 -15.97 -6.14
N GLY A 207 -3.46 -15.59 -5.01
CA GLY A 207 -2.47 -14.50 -4.93
C GLY A 207 -1.26 -14.71 -5.85
N PRO A 208 -0.54 -15.84 -5.78
CA PRO A 208 0.58 -16.13 -6.67
C PRO A 208 0.20 -16.20 -8.16
N MET A 209 -1.01 -16.66 -8.48
CA MET A 209 -1.51 -16.68 -9.86
C MET A 209 -1.65 -15.26 -10.42
N ILE A 210 -2.24 -14.36 -9.64
CA ILE A 210 -2.42 -12.94 -10.01
C ILE A 210 -1.08 -12.24 -10.09
N GLN A 211 -0.20 -12.43 -9.09
CA GLN A 211 1.13 -11.80 -9.09
C GLN A 211 1.89 -12.12 -10.39
N LYS A 212 1.93 -13.40 -10.77
CA LYS A 212 2.59 -13.86 -12.00
C LYS A 212 1.94 -13.26 -13.24
N ALA A 213 0.60 -13.22 -13.30
CA ALA A 213 -0.13 -12.67 -14.45
C ALA A 213 0.06 -11.15 -14.59
N LEU A 214 0.05 -10.40 -13.49
CA LEU A 214 0.35 -8.96 -13.48
C LEU A 214 1.79 -8.68 -13.89
N GLN A 215 2.77 -9.46 -13.38
CA GLN A 215 4.17 -9.30 -13.77
C GLN A 215 4.39 -9.58 -15.26
N GLN A 216 3.70 -10.59 -15.82
CA GLN A 216 3.74 -10.87 -17.24
C GLN A 216 3.13 -9.72 -18.05
N ALA A 217 1.94 -9.23 -17.67
CA ALA A 217 1.26 -8.13 -18.35
C ALA A 217 2.08 -6.82 -18.28
N ALA A 218 2.67 -6.50 -17.13
CA ALA A 218 3.56 -5.35 -16.97
C ALA A 218 4.78 -5.45 -17.89
N LYS A 219 5.40 -6.64 -17.96
CA LYS A 219 6.53 -6.89 -18.86
C LYS A 219 6.16 -6.74 -20.33
N GLU A 220 5.00 -7.24 -20.75
CA GLU A 220 4.51 -7.13 -22.13
C GLU A 220 4.21 -5.68 -22.54
N GLN A 221 3.75 -4.86 -21.60
CA GLN A 221 3.53 -3.42 -21.81
C GLN A 221 4.80 -2.56 -21.64
N GLY A 222 5.94 -3.16 -21.31
CA GLY A 222 7.17 -2.42 -21.04
C GLY A 222 7.14 -1.57 -19.76
N ASP A 223 6.26 -1.90 -18.82
CA ASP A 223 6.20 -1.24 -17.52
C ASP A 223 7.31 -1.76 -16.59
N HIS A 224 8.30 -0.90 -16.36
CA HIS A 224 9.41 -1.13 -15.43
C HIS A 224 9.30 -0.26 -14.16
N GLN A 225 8.21 0.48 -14.00
CA GLN A 225 8.00 1.46 -12.94
C GLN A 225 7.08 0.94 -11.83
N THR A 226 6.34 -0.14 -12.12
CA THR A 226 5.43 -0.80 -11.19
C THR A 226 6.08 -1.98 -10.49
N GLU A 227 6.08 -1.96 -9.16
CA GLU A 227 6.51 -3.09 -8.33
C GLU A 227 5.30 -3.93 -7.92
N ILE A 228 5.37 -5.26 -8.12
CA ILE A 228 4.25 -6.19 -7.91
C ILE A 228 4.67 -7.30 -6.94
N VAL A 229 4.16 -7.23 -5.72
CA VAL A 229 4.60 -8.10 -4.60
C VAL A 229 3.43 -8.80 -3.91
N LEU A 230 3.72 -9.92 -3.27
CA LEU A 230 2.79 -10.55 -2.36
C LEU A 230 2.83 -9.83 -1.01
N VAL A 231 1.67 -9.77 -0.37
CA VAL A 231 1.53 -9.35 1.03
C VAL A 231 0.78 -10.41 1.82
N SER A 232 0.86 -10.30 3.13
CA SER A 232 0.06 -11.08 4.08
C SER A 232 -1.43 -10.75 3.91
N HIS A 233 -2.13 -10.33 4.96
CA HIS A 233 -3.59 -10.20 4.88
C HIS A 233 -4.03 -8.76 4.58
N LEU A 234 -4.70 -8.56 3.44
CA LEU A 234 -5.38 -7.31 3.10
C LEU A 234 -6.84 -7.23 3.61
N GLY A 235 -7.44 -8.35 4.02
CA GLY A 235 -8.87 -8.40 4.32
C GLY A 235 -9.71 -8.92 3.17
N GLY A 236 -10.87 -9.50 3.50
CA GLY A 236 -11.86 -9.93 2.51
C GLY A 236 -11.50 -11.24 1.79
N HIS A 237 -10.91 -12.22 2.48
CA HIS A 237 -10.59 -13.53 1.88
C HIS A 237 -11.78 -14.22 1.19
N ALA A 238 -13.02 -13.91 1.60
CA ALA A 238 -14.22 -14.38 0.91
C ALA A 238 -14.27 -13.93 -0.56
N PHE A 239 -13.68 -12.78 -0.87
CA PHE A 239 -13.54 -12.17 -2.19
C PHE A 239 -12.13 -12.37 -2.79
N ALA A 240 -11.50 -13.52 -2.51
CA ALA A 240 -10.11 -13.80 -2.90
C ALA A 240 -9.78 -13.41 -4.36
N GLY A 241 -8.50 -13.09 -4.57
CA GLY A 241 -8.10 -12.17 -5.64
C GLY A 241 -8.09 -10.72 -5.15
N ASN A 242 -7.69 -10.53 -3.90
CA ASN A 242 -7.60 -9.20 -3.29
C ASN A 242 -6.24 -8.57 -3.59
N LEU A 243 -6.26 -7.34 -4.05
CA LEU A 243 -5.05 -6.52 -4.21
C LEU A 243 -5.35 -5.05 -3.94
N VAL A 244 -4.32 -4.28 -3.64
CA VAL A 244 -4.36 -2.82 -3.63
C VAL A 244 -3.30 -2.27 -4.56
N ILE A 245 -3.71 -1.31 -5.39
CA ILE A 245 -2.87 -0.57 -6.32
C ILE A 245 -2.62 0.80 -5.71
N TYR A 246 -1.37 1.10 -5.40
CA TYR A 246 -0.93 2.43 -5.02
C TYR A 246 -0.33 3.15 -6.24
N THR A 247 -0.96 4.27 -6.62
CA THR A 247 -0.48 5.18 -7.67
C THR A 247 -0.23 6.57 -7.09
N HIS A 248 0.26 7.50 -7.90
CA HIS A 248 0.55 8.88 -7.49
C HIS A 248 1.43 8.93 -6.24
N GLN A 249 2.50 8.12 -6.22
CA GLN A 249 3.42 8.01 -5.07
C GLN A 249 2.69 7.67 -3.77
N GLY A 250 1.75 6.73 -3.79
CA GLY A 250 1.03 6.29 -2.60
C GLY A 250 -0.15 7.16 -2.18
N GLN A 251 -0.40 8.28 -2.86
CA GLN A 251 -1.50 9.18 -2.54
C GLN A 251 -2.88 8.67 -2.98
N ARG A 252 -2.92 7.70 -3.90
CA ARG A 252 -4.14 6.99 -4.30
C ARG A 252 -3.96 5.50 -4.03
N ALA A 253 -5.01 4.89 -3.48
CA ALA A 253 -5.12 3.45 -3.26
C ALA A 253 -6.43 2.91 -3.85
N ILE A 254 -6.33 2.02 -4.84
CA ILE A 254 -7.47 1.34 -5.46
C ILE A 254 -7.48 -0.11 -4.99
N TRP A 255 -8.54 -0.50 -4.28
CA TRP A 255 -8.70 -1.85 -3.75
C TRP A 255 -9.57 -2.69 -4.66
N TYR A 256 -9.04 -3.84 -5.09
CA TYR A 256 -9.76 -4.83 -5.86
C TYR A 256 -9.98 -6.13 -5.09
N GLY A 257 -11.06 -6.83 -5.45
CA GLY A 257 -11.36 -8.20 -5.04
C GLY A 257 -11.83 -9.00 -6.25
N ARG A 258 -11.90 -10.33 -6.11
CA ARG A 258 -12.30 -11.25 -7.19
C ARG A 258 -11.45 -11.14 -8.46
N VAL A 259 -10.25 -10.58 -8.34
CA VAL A 259 -9.31 -10.52 -9.46
C VAL A 259 -8.95 -11.95 -9.86
N THR A 260 -8.86 -12.18 -11.16
CA THR A 260 -8.38 -13.40 -11.78
C THR A 260 -7.27 -13.04 -12.76
N PRO A 261 -6.50 -14.02 -13.27
CA PRO A 261 -5.52 -13.76 -14.32
C PRO A 261 -6.09 -13.03 -15.55
N CYS A 262 -7.39 -13.21 -15.86
CA CYS A 262 -8.06 -12.55 -17.00
C CYS A 262 -8.01 -11.01 -16.91
N TYR A 263 -8.13 -10.47 -15.70
CA TYR A 263 -8.18 -9.02 -15.46
C TYR A 263 -6.80 -8.38 -15.37
N CYS A 264 -5.72 -9.16 -15.35
CA CYS A 264 -4.39 -8.61 -15.08
C CYS A 264 -3.95 -7.66 -16.19
N GLN A 265 -4.26 -7.95 -17.46
CA GLN A 265 -3.97 -7.03 -18.56
C GLN A 265 -4.77 -5.72 -18.43
N ASP A 266 -6.08 -5.81 -18.15
CA ASP A 266 -6.93 -4.63 -17.97
C ASP A 266 -6.46 -3.77 -16.78
N ILE A 267 -5.94 -4.39 -15.71
CA ILE A 267 -5.37 -3.67 -14.56
C ILE A 267 -4.14 -2.87 -14.98
N ILE A 268 -3.22 -3.47 -15.76
CA ILE A 268 -2.05 -2.74 -16.27
C ILE A 268 -2.50 -1.61 -17.19
N ASP A 269 -3.29 -1.92 -18.22
CA ASP A 269 -3.65 -0.97 -19.27
C ASP A 269 -4.51 0.18 -18.72
N HIS A 270 -5.44 -0.11 -17.82
CA HIS A 270 -6.43 0.87 -17.41
C HIS A 270 -6.17 1.44 -16.02
N SER A 271 -5.82 0.62 -15.03
CA SER A 271 -5.63 1.13 -13.66
C SER A 271 -4.27 1.80 -13.48
N LEU A 272 -3.22 1.28 -14.13
CA LEU A 272 -1.86 1.82 -13.99
C LEU A 272 -1.50 2.83 -15.09
N GLN A 273 -1.90 2.61 -16.35
CA GLN A 273 -1.54 3.52 -17.45
C GLN A 273 -2.60 4.62 -17.69
N ASP A 274 -3.89 4.28 -17.77
CA ASP A 274 -4.94 5.25 -18.08
C ASP A 274 -5.52 5.99 -16.86
N ASP A 275 -5.11 5.63 -15.64
CA ASP A 275 -5.67 6.16 -14.39
C ASP A 275 -7.21 6.01 -14.32
N LYS A 276 -7.69 4.80 -14.66
CA LYS A 276 -9.10 4.40 -14.67
C LYS A 276 -9.38 3.32 -13.62
N VAL A 277 -10.66 3.04 -13.39
CA VAL A 277 -11.07 2.03 -12.41
C VAL A 277 -11.96 0.94 -13.00
N ILE A 278 -11.59 -0.32 -12.75
CA ILE A 278 -12.37 -1.49 -13.14
C ILE A 278 -13.53 -1.71 -12.16
N GLU A 279 -14.69 -1.15 -12.47
CA GLU A 279 -15.82 -1.00 -11.54
C GLU A 279 -16.26 -2.32 -10.89
N VAL A 280 -16.29 -3.40 -11.69
CA VAL A 280 -16.72 -4.73 -11.25
C VAL A 280 -15.79 -5.39 -10.22
N LEU A 281 -14.57 -4.89 -10.05
CA LEU A 281 -13.59 -5.39 -9.09
C LEU A 281 -13.45 -4.50 -7.85
N VAL A 282 -13.97 -3.27 -7.89
CA VAL A 282 -13.73 -2.24 -6.85
C VAL A 282 -14.32 -2.65 -5.51
N ARG A 283 -13.45 -2.62 -4.49
CA ARG A 283 -13.82 -2.73 -3.08
C ARG A 283 -13.77 -1.41 -2.32
N GLY A 284 -12.92 -0.47 -2.76
CA GLY A 284 -12.76 0.85 -2.17
C GLY A 284 -11.68 1.65 -2.88
N ILE A 285 -11.81 2.97 -2.84
CA ILE A 285 -10.84 3.92 -3.40
C ILE A 285 -10.54 4.93 -2.31
N PHE A 286 -9.26 5.15 -2.03
CA PHE A 286 -8.81 6.09 -1.00
C PHE A 286 -7.79 7.04 -1.61
N GLU A 287 -8.00 8.33 -1.40
CA GLU A 287 -7.15 9.39 -1.93
C GLU A 287 -6.82 10.38 -0.82
N VAL A 288 -5.59 10.91 -0.83
CA VAL A 288 -5.16 11.95 0.07
C VAL A 288 -5.82 13.28 -0.34
N GLN A 289 -6.65 13.86 0.53
CA GLN A 289 -7.40 15.09 0.30
C GLN A 289 -6.80 16.33 1.01
N SER A 290 -5.74 16.16 1.80
CA SER A 290 -5.13 17.25 2.59
C SER A 290 -3.61 17.11 2.69
N THR A 291 -2.92 18.25 2.74
CA THR A 291 -1.49 18.33 3.03
C THR A 291 -1.23 18.07 4.53
N PRO A 292 -0.08 17.50 4.92
CA PRO A 292 0.27 17.29 6.33
C PRO A 292 0.23 18.61 7.13
N ASN A 293 -0.21 18.54 8.38
CA ASN A 293 -0.14 19.70 9.29
C ASN A 293 1.31 19.90 9.74
N CYS A 294 2.02 20.84 9.10
CA CYS A 294 3.42 21.18 9.41
C CYS A 294 3.61 21.94 10.74
N HIS A 295 2.55 22.15 11.53
CA HIS A 295 2.61 22.87 12.81
C HIS A 295 3.13 22.00 13.96
N LEU A 296 4.36 21.53 13.86
CA LEU A 296 5.09 21.01 15.01
C LEU A 296 6.48 21.66 15.00
N GLU A 297 6.54 22.79 15.68
CA GLU A 297 7.81 23.40 16.07
C GLU A 297 8.62 22.36 16.86
N TRP A 298 9.89 22.23 16.50
CA TRP A 298 10.83 21.25 17.04
C TRP A 298 11.42 21.70 18.37
#